data_AF-A0A5S3SCT4-F1
#
_entry.id   AF-A0A5S3SCT4-F1
#
_cell.length_a   1.000
_cell.length_b   1.000
_cell.length_c   1.000
_cell.angle_alpha   90.00
_cell.angle_beta   90.00
_cell.angle_gamma   90.00
#
_symmetry.space_group_name_H-M   'P 1'
#
loop_
_entity.id
_entity.type
_entity.pdbx_description
1 polymer ?
#
loop_
_entity_poly.entity_id
_entity_poly.type
_entity_poly.pdbx_seq_one_letter_code
_entity_poly.pdbx_strand_id
1 'polypeptide(L)'
;MPEKGKDPLMDFASANCFFWYFKDNNISTSDISKITGGIVEMSSYSADKFQQVALLVKNYSPQLKTKHEVEIQLAKCFLLKDDASFIKELKTIGES
;
A
#
# COMPACT_ATOMS: atom_id res chain seq x y z
N MET A 1 0.93 -24.01 -13.63
CA MET A 1 1.42 -22.63 -13.41
C MET A 1 0.56 -22.05 -12.31
N PRO A 2 1.09 -21.71 -11.12
CA PRO A 2 0.26 -21.03 -10.14
C PRO A 2 -0.10 -19.67 -10.74
N GLU A 3 -1.39 -19.30 -10.70
CA GLU A 3 -1.84 -17.96 -11.06
C GLU A 3 -0.96 -16.94 -10.36
N LYS A 4 -0.68 -15.78 -10.99
CA LYS A 4 -0.05 -14.64 -10.32
C LYS A 4 -0.98 -14.22 -9.17
N GLY A 5 -0.81 -14.88 -8.03
CA GLY A 5 -1.70 -14.81 -6.88
C GLY A 5 -1.75 -13.38 -6.40
N LYS A 6 -2.98 -12.90 -6.13
CA LYS A 6 -3.21 -11.66 -5.40
C LYS A 6 -2.29 -11.67 -4.18
N ASP A 7 -1.38 -10.71 -4.09
CA ASP A 7 -0.51 -10.53 -2.93
C ASP A 7 -1.24 -9.64 -1.93
N PRO A 8 -1.76 -10.19 -0.82
CA PRO A 8 -2.52 -9.42 0.16
C PRO A 8 -1.71 -8.27 0.75
N LEU A 9 -0.38 -8.39 0.82
CA LEU A 9 0.47 -7.31 1.33
C LEU A 9 0.53 -6.15 0.34
N MET A 10 0.57 -6.42 -0.97
CA MET A 10 0.55 -5.37 -2.01
C MET A 10 -0.84 -4.72 -2.12
N ASP A 11 -1.90 -5.52 -2.02
CA ASP A 11 -3.27 -5.00 -2.00
C ASP A 11 -3.51 -4.13 -0.76
N PHE A 12 -3.05 -4.58 0.41
CA PHE A 12 -3.08 -3.79 1.64
C PHE A 12 -2.24 -2.51 1.51
N ALA A 13 -1.00 -2.60 0.99
CA ALA A 13 -0.13 -1.44 0.82
C ALA A 13 -0.79 -0.35 -0.03
N SER A 14 -1.41 -0.77 -1.14
CA SER A 14 -2.14 0.12 -2.06
C SER A 14 -3.31 0.81 -1.35
N ALA A 15 -4.17 0.03 -0.68
CA ALA A 15 -5.33 0.56 0.04
C ALA A 15 -4.91 1.46 1.22
N ASN A 16 -3.87 1.08 1.96
CA ASN A 16 -3.33 1.87 3.07
C ASN A 16 -2.72 3.20 2.58
N CYS A 17 -2.10 3.23 1.40
CA CYS A 17 -1.62 4.48 0.83
C CYS A 17 -2.76 5.45 0.55
N PHE A 18 -3.86 4.97 -0.06
CA PHE A 18 -5.05 5.78 -0.26
C PHE A 18 -5.72 6.19 1.06
N PHE A 19 -5.70 5.33 2.09
CA PHE A 19 -6.19 5.71 3.42
C PHE A 19 -5.48 6.96 3.94
N TRP A 20 -4.15 7.01 3.85
CA TRP A 20 -3.37 8.17 4.31
C TRP A 20 -3.64 9.41 3.45
N TYR A 21 -3.69 9.25 2.13
CA TYR A 21 -4.07 10.36 1.24
C TYR A 21 -5.46 10.93 1.60
N PHE A 22 -6.45 10.08 1.85
CA PHE A 22 -7.80 10.51 2.22
C PHE A 22 -7.79 11.22 3.56
N LYS A 23 -7.10 10.64 4.55
CA LYS A 23 -6.98 11.19 5.89
C LYS A 23 -6.34 12.58 5.88
N ASP A 24 -5.23 12.74 5.14
CA ASP A 24 -4.49 14.00 5.06
C ASP A 24 -5.30 15.10 4.34
N ASN A 25 -6.24 14.70 3.47
CA ASN A 25 -7.15 15.60 2.75
C ASN A 25 -8.53 15.75 3.40
N ASN A 26 -8.71 15.28 4.64
CA ASN A 26 -10.01 15.32 5.36
C ASN A 26 -11.17 14.64 4.61
N ILE A 27 -10.86 13.63 3.79
CA ILE A 27 -11.84 12.78 3.11
C ILE A 27 -12.16 11.59 4.03
N SER A 28 -13.42 11.17 4.06
CA SER A 28 -13.87 10.03 4.88
C SER A 28 -13.07 8.76 4.57
N THR A 29 -12.49 8.14 5.60
CA THR A 29 -11.70 6.91 5.47
C THR A 29 -12.49 5.64 5.81
N SER A 30 -13.79 5.75 6.10
CA SER A 30 -14.63 4.63 6.56
C SER A 30 -14.53 3.42 5.62
N ASP A 31 -14.70 3.64 4.33
CA ASP A 31 -14.79 2.52 3.39
C ASP A 31 -13.42 1.93 3.06
N ILE A 32 -12.37 2.76 2.98
CA ILE A 32 -11.00 2.26 2.84
C ILE A 32 -10.58 1.47 4.09
N SER A 33 -11.00 1.90 5.29
CA SER A 33 -10.73 1.16 6.53
C SER A 33 -11.35 -0.24 6.48
N LYS A 34 -12.60 -0.36 6.02
CA LYS A 34 -13.27 -1.65 5.80
C LYS A 34 -12.54 -2.50 4.77
N ILE A 35 -12.08 -1.91 3.66
CA ILE A 35 -11.30 -2.60 2.63
C ILE A 35 -10.00 -3.14 3.23
N THR A 36 -9.22 -2.30 3.92
CA THR A 36 -7.96 -2.72 4.54
C THR A 36 -8.19 -3.81 5.60
N GLY A 37 -9.23 -3.70 6.42
CA GLY A 37 -9.61 -4.72 7.40
C GLY A 37 -10.00 -6.04 6.75
N GLY A 38 -10.77 -6.00 5.66
CA GLY A 38 -11.13 -7.19 4.89
C GLY A 38 -9.92 -7.88 4.25
N ILE A 39 -8.92 -7.12 3.77
CA ILE A 39 -7.67 -7.69 3.24
C ILE A 39 -6.90 -8.43 4.35
N VAL A 40 -6.80 -7.82 5.54
CA VAL A 40 -6.14 -8.44 6.71
C VAL A 40 -6.87 -9.72 7.12
N GLU A 41 -8.19 -9.67 7.29
CA GLU A 41 -9.01 -10.80 7.73
C GLU A 41 -8.94 -12.00 6.78
N MET A 42 -8.91 -11.74 5.47
CA MET A 42 -8.89 -12.79 4.45
C MET A 42 -7.49 -13.33 4.16
N SER A 43 -6.45 -12.76 4.76
CA SER A 43 -5.07 -13.14 4.52
C SER A 43 -4.58 -14.22 5.49
N SER A 44 -3.60 -15.02 5.04
CA SER A 44 -2.85 -15.91 5.92
C SER A 44 -1.69 -15.22 6.66
N TYR A 45 -1.36 -13.96 6.31
CA TYR A 45 -0.31 -13.22 6.98
C TYR A 45 -0.76 -12.77 8.38
N SER A 46 0.19 -12.71 9.31
CA SER A 46 -0.04 -12.21 10.66
C SER A 46 -0.21 -10.68 10.68
N ALA A 47 -0.88 -10.17 11.71
CA ALA A 47 -1.16 -8.74 11.87
C ALA A 47 0.12 -7.87 11.91
N ASP A 48 1.23 -8.39 12.44
CA ASP A 48 2.50 -7.67 12.48
C ASP A 48 3.06 -7.37 11.07
N LYS A 49 2.80 -8.25 10.09
CA LYS A 49 3.19 -8.01 8.69
C LYS A 49 2.48 -6.81 8.13
N PHE A 50 1.18 -6.71 8.35
CA PHE A 50 0.39 -5.55 7.93
C PHE A 50 0.81 -4.27 8.63
N GLN A 51 1.22 -4.34 9.90
CA GLN A 51 1.79 -3.19 10.61
C GLN A 51 3.12 -2.75 9.97
N GLN A 52 4.00 -3.69 9.63
CA GLN A 52 5.25 -3.40 8.92
C GLN A 52 4.99 -2.78 7.54
N VAL A 53 4.01 -3.30 6.79
CA VAL A 53 3.60 -2.73 5.50
C VAL A 53 3.04 -1.32 5.67
N ALA A 54 2.23 -1.05 6.69
CA ALA A 54 1.71 0.29 6.95
C ALA A 54 2.85 1.30 7.25
N LEU A 55 3.89 0.88 7.98
CA LEU A 55 5.08 1.69 8.22
C LEU A 55 5.88 1.91 6.93
N LEU A 56 6.05 0.87 6.11
CA LEU A 56 6.70 0.96 4.81
C LEU A 56 5.99 1.99 3.90
N VAL A 57 4.66 1.89 3.77
CA VAL A 57 3.85 2.84 2.99
C VAL A 57 3.96 4.26 3.52
N LYS A 58 3.93 4.45 4.84
CA LYS A 58 4.04 5.78 5.46
C LYS A 58 5.38 6.45 5.16
N ASN A 59 6.47 5.68 5.14
CA ASN A 59 7.82 6.17 4.90
C ASN A 59 8.17 6.25 3.40
N TYR A 60 7.32 5.70 2.52
CA TYR A 60 7.56 5.70 1.09
C TYR A 60 7.48 7.11 0.48
N SER A 61 8.61 7.57 -0.04
CA SER A 61 8.78 8.89 -0.66
C SER A 61 9.55 8.76 -1.97
N PRO A 62 8.91 8.33 -3.08
CA PRO A 62 9.58 8.15 -4.35
C PRO A 62 9.89 9.51 -4.98
N GLN A 63 10.99 9.58 -5.74
CA GLN A 63 11.30 10.77 -6.54
C GLN A 63 10.43 10.77 -7.81
N LEU A 64 9.42 11.63 -7.85
CA LEU A 64 8.47 11.71 -8.96
C LEU A 64 8.76 12.90 -9.85
N LYS A 65 8.89 12.64 -11.16
CA LYS A 65 8.81 13.67 -12.20
C LYS A 65 7.41 13.58 -12.81
N THR A 66 6.49 14.43 -12.35
CA THR A 66 5.13 14.49 -12.90
C THR A 66 5.09 15.38 -14.14
N LYS A 67 4.28 15.01 -15.14
CA LYS A 67 4.08 15.82 -16.37
C LYS A 67 3.03 16.94 -16.21
N HIS A 68 2.27 16.93 -15.11
CA HIS A 68 1.18 17.85 -14.79
C HIS A 68 1.09 18.12 -13.27
N GLU A 69 0.15 18.99 -12.84
CA GLU A 69 -0.28 19.24 -11.46
C GLU A 69 -0.92 18.00 -10.81
N VAL A 70 -0.20 16.88 -10.79
CA VAL A 70 -0.64 15.68 -10.08
C VAL A 70 -0.19 15.85 -8.63
N GLU A 71 -1.13 15.71 -7.71
CA GLU A 71 -0.82 15.66 -6.28
C GLU A 71 0.17 14.52 -6.01
N ILE A 72 1.39 14.88 -5.62
CA ILE A 72 2.50 13.94 -5.43
C ILE A 72 2.13 12.84 -4.41
N GLN A 73 1.34 13.20 -3.40
CA GLN A 73 0.87 12.26 -2.37
C GLN A 73 -0.12 11.22 -2.90
N LEU A 74 -0.88 11.54 -3.95
CA LEU A 74 -1.74 10.58 -4.63
C LEU A 74 -0.92 9.77 -5.65
N ALA A 75 -0.04 10.44 -6.39
CA ALA A 75 0.80 9.82 -7.42
C ALA A 75 1.66 8.67 -6.87
N LYS A 76 2.23 8.83 -5.68
CA LYS A 76 3.03 7.77 -5.04
C LYS A 76 2.22 6.48 -4.83
N CYS A 77 0.92 6.57 -4.53
CA CYS A 77 0.08 5.39 -4.30
C CYS A 77 -0.11 4.55 -5.56
N PHE A 78 -0.17 5.19 -6.73
CA PHE A 78 -0.25 4.48 -8.01
C PHE A 78 1.05 3.77 -8.39
N LEU A 79 2.19 4.26 -7.89
CA LEU A 79 3.51 3.75 -8.26
C LEU A 79 3.99 2.58 -7.42
N LEU A 80 3.38 2.31 -6.27
CA LEU A 80 3.78 1.21 -5.37
C LEU A 80 3.92 -0.14 -6.08
N LYS A 81 3.02 -0.42 -7.04
CA LYS A 81 2.97 -1.68 -7.77
C LYS A 81 4.06 -1.83 -8.84
N ASP A 82 4.68 -0.72 -9.23
CA ASP A 82 5.68 -0.66 -10.29
C ASP A 82 7.07 -0.26 -9.76
N ASP A 83 7.17 0.22 -8.52
CA ASP A 83 8.45 0.58 -7.89
C ASP A 83 9.18 -0.68 -7.39
N ALA A 84 10.27 -1.02 -8.07
CA ALA A 84 11.06 -2.20 -7.77
C ALA A 84 11.66 -2.22 -6.36
N SER A 85 11.99 -1.05 -5.80
CA SER A 85 12.55 -0.94 -4.45
C SER A 85 11.47 -1.22 -3.41
N PHE A 86 10.29 -0.62 -3.58
CA PHE A 86 9.13 -0.88 -2.73
C PHE A 86 8.74 -2.36 -2.77
N ILE A 87 8.65 -2.96 -3.96
CA ILE A 87 8.30 -4.37 -4.14
C ILE A 87 9.32 -5.29 -3.44
N LYS A 88 10.62 -4.95 -3.50
CA LYS A 88 11.67 -5.73 -2.85
C LYS A 88 11.53 -5.70 -1.32
N GLU A 89 11.28 -4.53 -0.75
CA GLU A 89 11.05 -4.39 0.69
C GLU A 89 9.78 -5.10 1.13
N LEU A 90 8.70 -4.97 0.35
CA LEU A 90 7.44 -5.67 0.61
C LEU A 90 7.61 -7.20 0.65
N LYS A 91 8.36 -7.78 -0.30
CA LYS A 91 8.69 -9.21 -0.30
C LYS A 91 9.50 -9.62 0.93
N THR A 92 10.44 -8.78 1.36
CA THR A 92 11.22 -9.02 2.58
C THR A 92 10.32 -9.11 3.82
N ILE A 93 9.28 -8.28 3.89
CA ILE A 93 8.26 -8.37 4.94
C ILE A 93 7.50 -9.70 4.80
N GLY A 94 7.05 -10.08 3.60
CA GLY A 94 6.32 -11.33 3.38
C GLY A 94 7.10 -12.61 3.71
N GLU A 95 8.41 -12.62 3.55
CA GLU A 95 9.28 -13.79 3.74
C GLU A 95 9.89 -13.92 5.15
N SER A 96 9.83 -12.87 5.98
CA SER A 96 10.34 -12.88 7.36
C SER A 96 9.43 -13.61 8.34
#